data_AF-A0A227J598-F1
#
_entry.id   AF-A0A227J598-F1
#
_cell.length_a   1.000
_cell.length_b   1.000
_cell.length_c   1.000
_cell.angle_alpha   90.00
_cell.angle_beta   90.00
_cell.angle_gamma   90.00
#
_symmetry.space_group_name_H-M   'P 1'
#
loop_
_entity.id
_entity.type
_entity.pdbx_description
1 polymer ?
#
loop_
_entity_poly.entity_id
_entity_poly.type
_entity_poly.pdbx_seq_one_letter_code
_entity_poly.pdbx_strand_id
1 'polypeptide(L)'
;RLEHVITGHNFALTFSKVNGKLTSWRVNGEEIIQSEPRLNFFKPMIDNHKQEYEGLWHPAHLQIMQEHFRTLAVEATDDSVLITTTSIIAPPVFDFGMRCTYRYQINAQGHLNVELSG
;
A
#
# COMPACT_ATOMS: atom_id res chain seq x y z
N ARG A 1 8.70 7.47 18.42
CA ARG A 1 7.31 7.21 17.95
C ARG A 1 7.38 6.57 16.56
N LEU A 2 6.83 5.37 16.38
CA LEU A 2 6.95 4.55 15.15
C LEU A 2 5.87 4.83 14.09
N GLU A 3 5.09 5.89 14.28
CA GLU A 3 3.91 6.20 13.47
C GLU A 3 3.85 7.68 13.10
N HIS A 4 3.25 7.97 11.96
CA HIS A 4 2.72 9.28 11.59
C HIS A 4 1.20 9.25 11.76
N VAL A 5 0.65 10.23 12.47
CA VAL A 5 -0.80 10.36 12.64
C VAL A 5 -1.22 11.70 12.06
N ILE A 6 -2.16 11.66 11.13
CA ILE A 6 -2.81 12.83 10.53
C ILE A 6 -4.18 12.93 11.17
N THR A 7 -4.50 14.07 11.77
CA THR A 7 -5.78 14.29 12.47
C THR A 7 -6.49 15.50 11.87
N GLY A 8 -7.78 15.34 11.60
CA GLY A 8 -8.68 16.45 11.30
C GLY A 8 -9.80 16.56 12.33
N HIS A 9 -10.89 17.23 11.97
CA HIS A 9 -11.99 17.51 12.89
C HIS A 9 -12.61 16.23 13.49
N ASN A 10 -12.93 15.26 12.64
CA ASN A 10 -13.60 14.02 13.01
C ASN A 10 -12.93 12.77 12.44
N PHE A 11 -11.70 12.89 11.92
CA PHE A 11 -10.98 11.79 11.32
C PHE A 11 -9.54 11.70 11.81
N ALA A 12 -8.98 10.49 11.78
CA ALA A 12 -7.57 10.24 12.00
C ALA A 12 -7.06 9.15 11.06
N LEU A 13 -5.91 9.37 10.43
CA LEU A 13 -5.20 8.37 9.63
C LEU A 13 -3.84 8.09 10.26
N THR A 14 -3.52 6.82 10.47
CA THR A 14 -2.25 6.38 11.06
C THR A 14 -1.43 5.64 10.01
N PHE A 15 -0.19 6.06 9.83
CA PHE A 15 0.79 5.44 8.96
C PHE A 15 1.95 4.89 9.78
N SER A 16 2.32 3.64 9.54
CA SER A 16 3.49 3.03 10.17
C SER A 16 4.76 3.49 9.47
N LYS A 17 5.73 3.98 10.25
CA LYS A 17 7.07 4.32 9.75
C LYS A 17 7.94 3.09 9.48
N VAL A 18 7.50 1.92 9.94
CA VAL A 18 8.23 0.66 9.83
C VAL A 18 8.00 0.00 8.47
N ASN A 19 6.78 0.07 7.95
CA ASN A 19 6.39 -0.59 6.69
C ASN A 19 5.76 0.37 5.65
N GLY A 20 5.56 1.65 5.99
CA GLY A 20 5.00 2.66 5.10
C GLY A 20 3.50 2.50 4.82
N LYS A 21 2.78 1.70 5.61
CA LYS A 21 1.37 1.39 5.36
C LYS A 21 0.43 2.26 6.18
N LEU A 22 -0.74 2.54 5.61
CA LEU A 22 -1.91 3.04 6.32
C LEU A 22 -2.45 1.91 7.21
N THR A 23 -2.24 2.02 8.52
CA THR A 23 -2.59 0.99 9.51
C THR A 23 -3.94 1.21 10.16
N SER A 24 -4.45 2.45 10.15
CA SER A 24 -5.75 2.81 10.70
C SER A 24 -6.29 4.05 9.99
N TRP A 25 -7.60 4.06 9.75
CA TRP A 25 -8.36 5.20 9.28
C TRP A 25 -9.68 5.26 10.05
N ARG A 26 -9.80 6.23 10.94
CA ARG A 26 -11.00 6.44 11.75
C ARG A 26 -11.78 7.65 11.28
N VAL A 27 -13.10 7.54 11.24
CA VAL A 27 -14.05 8.64 10.99
C VAL A 27 -15.15 8.57 12.04
N ASN A 28 -15.44 9.68 12.73
CA ASN A 28 -16.37 9.75 13.85
C ASN A 28 -16.09 8.71 14.96
N GLY A 29 -14.82 8.33 15.13
CA GLY A 29 -14.40 7.31 16.09
C GLY A 29 -14.53 5.87 15.60
N GLU A 30 -15.09 5.61 14.42
CA GLU A 30 -15.21 4.27 13.84
C GLU A 30 -14.05 3.98 12.90
N GLU A 31 -13.48 2.78 12.99
CA GLU A 31 -12.44 2.28 12.10
C GLU A 31 -13.07 1.82 10.78
N ILE A 32 -12.62 2.36 9.64
CA ILE A 32 -13.23 2.08 8.34
C ILE A 32 -12.39 1.16 7.46
N ILE A 33 -11.14 0.89 7.83
CA ILE A 33 -10.31 -0.13 7.18
C ILE A 33 -10.13 -1.34 8.09
N GLN A 34 -10.30 -2.53 7.53
CA GLN A 34 -10.06 -3.77 8.28
C GLN A 34 -8.57 -4.12 8.36
N SER A 35 -7.80 -3.73 7.35
CA SER A 35 -6.37 -4.05 7.25
C SER A 35 -5.64 -3.06 6.35
N GLU A 36 -4.31 -3.06 6.45
CA GLU A 36 -3.43 -2.27 5.59
C GLU A 36 -3.67 -2.57 4.10
N PRO A 37 -3.81 -1.56 3.22
CA PRO A 37 -3.87 -1.76 1.79
C PRO A 37 -2.58 -2.40 1.24
N ARG A 38 -2.74 -3.45 0.42
CA ARG A 38 -1.63 -4.21 -0.17
C ARG A 38 -1.85 -4.38 -1.67
N LEU A 39 -0.83 -4.08 -2.45
CA LEU A 39 -0.81 -4.45 -3.87
C LEU A 39 -0.54 -5.95 -3.97
N ASN A 40 -1.33 -6.65 -4.79
CA ASN A 40 -1.17 -8.08 -5.03
C ASN A 40 -1.14 -8.36 -6.53
N PHE A 41 -0.22 -9.23 -6.94
CA PHE A 41 -0.02 -9.66 -8.33
C PHE A 41 -0.58 -11.06 -8.60
N PHE A 42 -1.17 -11.69 -7.59
CA PHE A 42 -1.74 -13.02 -7.68
C PHE A 42 -3.22 -13.03 -7.37
N LYS A 43 -3.93 -13.91 -8.06
CA LYS A 43 -5.32 -14.28 -7.77
C LYS A 43 -5.42 -15.81 -7.77
N PRO A 44 -6.35 -16.40 -7.01
CA PRO A 44 -6.63 -17.82 -7.10
C PRO A 44 -6.85 -18.27 -8.56
N MET A 45 -6.26 -19.40 -8.92
CA MET A 45 -6.42 -20.00 -10.24
C MET A 45 -7.87 -20.43 -10.44
N ILE A 46 -8.38 -20.23 -11.65
CA ILE A 46 -9.62 -20.85 -12.14
C ILE A 46 -9.28 -21.62 -13.41
N ASP A 47 -10.13 -22.57 -13.82
CA ASP A 47 -9.83 -23.56 -14.87
C ASP A 47 -9.25 -22.96 -16.16
N ASN A 48 -9.78 -21.82 -16.61
CA ASN A 48 -9.33 -21.12 -17.82
C ASN A 48 -7.89 -20.57 -17.77
N HIS A 49 -7.25 -20.51 -16.60
CA HIS A 49 -5.88 -19.98 -16.44
C HIS A 49 -4.83 -21.07 -16.17
N LYS A 50 -5.17 -22.34 -16.33
CA LYS A 50 -4.28 -23.45 -15.96
C LYS A 50 -2.94 -23.37 -16.71
N GLN A 51 -2.97 -23.05 -18.00
CA GLN A 51 -1.77 -22.96 -18.82
C GLN A 51 -0.86 -21.81 -18.39
N GLU A 52 -1.41 -20.61 -18.14
CA GLU A 52 -0.65 -19.46 -17.66
C GLU A 52 -0.12 -19.68 -16.24
N TYR A 53 -0.89 -20.34 -15.39
CA TYR A 53 -0.46 -20.66 -14.04
C TYR A 53 0.77 -21.58 -14.05
N GLU A 54 0.69 -22.70 -14.78
CA GLU A 54 1.75 -23.69 -14.86
C GLU A 54 3.00 -23.15 -15.59
N GLY A 55 2.79 -22.37 -16.66
CA GLY A 55 3.88 -21.88 -17.50
C GLY A 55 4.53 -20.58 -17.03
N LEU A 56 3.79 -19.70 -16.37
CA LEU A 56 4.24 -18.34 -16.05
C LEU A 56 4.11 -18.01 -14.56
N TRP A 57 2.93 -18.13 -13.96
CA TRP A 57 2.70 -17.54 -12.63
C TRP A 57 3.38 -18.32 -11.52
N HIS A 58 3.22 -19.65 -11.51
CA HIS A 58 3.78 -20.50 -10.48
C HIS A 58 5.31 -20.56 -10.56
N PRO A 59 5.95 -20.76 -11.74
CA PRO A 59 7.41 -20.72 -11.86
C PRO A 59 8.00 -19.35 -11.49
N ALA A 60 7.28 -18.26 -11.75
CA ALA A 60 7.70 -16.90 -11.39
C ALA A 60 7.34 -16.52 -9.93
N HIS A 61 6.81 -17.45 -9.13
CA HIS A 61 6.51 -17.22 -7.71
C HIS A 61 5.52 -16.07 -7.44
N LEU A 62 4.60 -15.77 -8.36
CA LEU A 62 3.65 -14.65 -8.19
C LEU A 62 2.79 -14.80 -6.93
N GLN A 63 2.53 -16.04 -6.51
CA GLN A 63 1.76 -16.37 -5.30
C GLN A 63 2.46 -16.03 -3.98
N ILE A 64 3.78 -15.78 -3.99
CA ILE A 64 4.59 -15.48 -2.80
C ILE A 64 5.37 -14.16 -2.93
N MET A 65 4.89 -13.22 -3.76
CA MET A 65 5.47 -11.88 -3.86
C MET A 65 5.51 -11.20 -2.49
N GLN A 66 6.63 -10.54 -2.19
CA GLN A 66 6.86 -9.81 -0.95
C GLN A 66 7.03 -8.33 -1.26
N GLU A 67 6.46 -7.49 -0.40
CA GLU A 67 6.64 -6.05 -0.45
C GLU A 67 7.71 -5.62 0.56
N HIS A 68 8.73 -4.95 0.05
CA HIS A 68 9.81 -4.41 0.86
C HIS A 68 9.76 -2.89 0.86
N PHE A 69 9.42 -2.32 2.01
CA PHE A 69 9.43 -0.88 2.25
C PHE A 69 10.83 -0.27 2.02
N ARG A 70 10.87 0.95 1.48
CA ARG A 70 12.11 1.69 1.19
C ARG A 70 12.12 3.05 1.83
N THR A 71 11.13 3.89 1.53
CA THR A 71 11.05 5.24 2.07
C THR A 71 9.62 5.64 2.38
N LEU A 72 9.48 6.53 3.36
CA LEU A 72 8.26 7.28 3.62
C LEU A 72 8.64 8.75 3.76
N ALA A 73 7.96 9.61 3.01
CA ALA A 73 8.07 11.05 3.10
C ALA A 73 6.70 11.64 3.42
N VAL A 74 6.70 12.72 4.21
CA VAL A 74 5.51 13.45 4.60
C VAL A 74 5.70 14.90 4.19
N GLU A 75 4.73 15.44 3.49
CA GLU A 75 4.68 16.85 3.09
C GLU A 75 3.33 17.44 3.46
N ALA A 76 3.33 18.59 4.10
CA ALA A 76 2.11 19.35 4.36
C ALA A 76 2.05 20.52 3.38
N THR A 77 0.89 20.68 2.77
CA THR A 77 0.50 21.82 1.93
C THR A 77 -0.62 22.58 2.65
N ASP A 78 -1.02 23.73 2.11
CA ASP A 78 -2.09 24.53 2.71
C ASP A 78 -3.42 23.75 2.82
N ASP A 79 -3.72 22.89 1.84
CA ASP A 79 -5.01 22.20 1.73
C ASP A 79 -4.96 20.69 2.00
N SER A 80 -3.76 20.11 2.09
CA SER A 80 -3.60 18.66 2.19
C SER A 80 -2.30 18.21 2.84
N VAL A 81 -2.30 16.99 3.37
CA VAL A 81 -1.11 16.24 3.75
C VAL A 81 -0.86 15.14 2.73
N LEU A 82 0.35 15.09 2.20
CA LEU A 82 0.82 14.06 1.29
C LEU A 82 1.74 13.10 2.02
N ILE A 83 1.42 11.81 1.98
CA ILE A 83 2.34 10.73 2.35
C ILE A 83 2.78 10.04 1.08
N THR A 84 4.08 10.06 0.78
CA THR A 84 4.65 9.30 -0.33
C THR A 84 5.45 8.13 0.23
N THR A 85 5.11 6.90 -0.16
CA THR A 85 5.88 5.72 0.22
C THR A 85 6.42 5.01 -1.01
N THR A 86 7.65 4.52 -0.92
CA THR A 86 8.25 3.69 -1.96
C THR A 86 8.50 2.29 -1.44
N SER A 87 8.26 1.30 -2.29
CA SER A 87 8.50 -0.11 -2.00
C SER A 87 9.03 -0.84 -3.23
N ILE A 88 9.56 -2.04 -3.01
CA ILE A 88 9.86 -3.00 -4.07
C ILE A 88 9.00 -4.23 -3.83
N ILE A 89 8.23 -4.65 -4.83
CA ILE A 89 7.43 -5.87 -4.76
C ILE A 89 8.05 -6.92 -5.68
N ALA A 90 8.58 -7.98 -5.11
CA ALA A 90 9.34 -9.01 -5.82
C ALA A 90 9.09 -10.40 -5.21
N PRO A 91 9.26 -11.49 -5.97
CA PRO A 91 9.24 -12.81 -5.39
C PRO A 91 10.56 -13.09 -4.65
N PRO A 92 10.56 -13.97 -3.64
CA PRO A 92 11.79 -14.47 -3.05
C PRO A 92 12.67 -15.13 -4.12
N VAL A 93 13.99 -14.97 -3.99
CA VAL A 93 15.04 -15.67 -4.77
C VAL A 93 15.20 -15.18 -6.23
N PHE A 94 14.24 -14.46 -6.79
CA PHE A 94 14.31 -13.92 -8.15
C PHE A 94 14.82 -12.48 -8.22
N ASP A 95 15.32 -12.08 -9.39
CA ASP A 95 15.91 -10.76 -9.65
C ASP A 95 14.94 -9.76 -10.33
N PHE A 96 13.69 -10.17 -10.56
CA PHE A 96 12.64 -9.29 -11.09
C PHE A 96 11.71 -8.77 -9.98
N GLY A 97 11.10 -7.61 -10.23
CA GLY A 97 10.11 -7.02 -9.34
C GLY A 97 9.64 -5.66 -9.84
N MET A 98 8.68 -5.08 -9.13
CA MET A 98 8.13 -3.75 -9.40
C MET A 98 8.67 -2.76 -8.37
N ARG A 99 9.14 -1.58 -8.80
CA ARG A 99 9.35 -0.45 -7.89
C ARG A 99 8.03 0.28 -7.78
N CYS A 100 7.43 0.34 -6.61
CA CYS A 100 6.14 0.97 -6.41
C CYS A 100 6.28 2.28 -5.66
N THR A 101 5.54 3.29 -6.09
CA THR A 101 5.34 4.54 -5.36
C THR A 101 3.86 4.70 -5.07
N TYR A 102 3.50 4.75 -3.79
CA TYR A 102 2.18 5.10 -3.31
C TYR A 102 2.17 6.58 -2.92
N ARG A 103 1.18 7.32 -3.39
CA ARG A 103 0.93 8.70 -2.98
C ARG A 103 -0.45 8.78 -2.34
N TYR A 104 -0.45 9.02 -1.03
CA TYR A 104 -1.66 9.23 -0.24
C TYR A 104 -1.84 10.73 -0.04
N GLN A 105 -2.91 11.30 -0.57
CA GLN A 105 -3.25 12.70 -0.37
C GLN A 105 -4.49 12.78 0.53
N ILE A 106 -4.33 13.41 1.69
CA ILE A 106 -5.37 13.59 2.70
C ILE A 106 -5.75 15.07 2.71
N ASN A 107 -6.98 15.41 2.36
CA ASN A 107 -7.45 16.80 2.43
C ASN A 107 -8.03 17.16 3.81
N ALA A 108 -8.40 18.44 3.99
CA ALA A 108 -8.97 18.95 5.24
C ALA A 108 -10.30 18.29 5.66
N GLN A 109 -11.03 17.67 4.73
CA GLN A 109 -12.28 16.95 5.00
C GLN A 109 -12.06 15.47 5.34
N GLY A 110 -10.82 14.98 5.27
CA GLY A 110 -10.47 13.58 5.53
C GLY A 110 -10.69 12.66 4.34
N HIS A 111 -10.90 13.21 3.14
CA HIS A 111 -10.87 12.40 1.92
C HIS A 111 -9.44 11.95 1.66
N LEU A 112 -9.30 10.66 1.40
CA LEU A 112 -8.05 10.03 1.04
C LEU A 112 -8.06 9.69 -0.46
N ASN A 113 -7.20 10.36 -1.23
CA ASN A 113 -6.86 9.92 -2.59
C ASN A 113 -5.61 9.04 -2.53
N VAL A 114 -5.60 7.94 -3.28
CA VAL A 114 -4.47 7.01 -3.36
C VAL A 114 -4.08 6.80 -4.81
N GLU A 115 -2.86 7.20 -5.15
CA GLU A 115 -2.26 6.94 -6.46
C GLU A 115 -1.14 5.92 -6.31
N LEU A 116 -1.06 5.01 -7.27
CA LEU A 116 -0.02 3.97 -7.35
C LEU A 116 0.65 4.04 -8.72
N SER A 117 1.98 4.01 -8.73
CA SER A 117 2.80 3.99 -9.94
C SER A 117 4.00 3.05 -9.77
N GLY A 118 4.52 2.51 -10.88
CA GLY A 118 5.67 1.61 -10.89
C GLY A 118 5.98 1.04 -12.25
#